data_AF-A0A924MIA7-F1
#
_entry.id   AF-A0A924MIA7-F1
#
_cell.length_a   1.000
_cell.length_b   1.000
_cell.length_c   1.000
_cell.angle_alpha   90.00
_cell.angle_beta   90.00
_cell.angle_gamma   90.00
#
_symmetry.space_group_name_H-M   'P 1'
#
loop_
_entity.id
_entity.type
_entity.pdbx_description
1 polymer ?
#
loop_
_entity_poly.entity_id
_entity_poly.type
_entity_poly.pdbx_seq_one_letter_code
_entity_poly.pdbx_strand_id
1 'polypeptide(L)'
;MTYFFFYWLLKITAKLYFKKIRIYDYENVSPDKPLIICANHGNSFLDAILIAVIFKRDLHFLARADAFNTPFKRWFLGKINMMPVYRI
;
A
#
# COMPACT_ATOMS: atom_id res chain seq x y z
N MET A 1 8.02 -9.31 -11.04
CA MET A 1 6.87 -9.99 -11.67
C MET A 1 5.69 -10.14 -10.71
N THR A 2 5.88 -10.73 -9.53
CA THR A 2 4.81 -10.93 -8.52
C THR A 2 4.18 -9.62 -8.02
N TYR A 3 4.99 -8.61 -7.70
CA TYR A 3 4.49 -7.30 -7.27
C TYR A 3 3.58 -6.65 -8.32
N PHE A 4 4.01 -6.62 -9.59
CA PHE A 4 3.22 -6.07 -10.68
C PHE A 4 1.89 -6.81 -10.89
N PHE A 5 1.86 -8.13 -10.70
CA PHE A 5 0.61 -8.90 -10.73
C PHE A 5 -0.36 -8.44 -9.64
N PHE A 6 0.10 -8.37 -8.39
CA PHE A 6 -0.72 -7.88 -7.28
C PHE A 6 -1.16 -6.43 -7.47
N TYR A 7 -0.28 -5.57 -7.98
CA TYR A 7 -0.61 -4.18 -8.30
C TYR A 7 -1.76 -4.08 -9.31
N TRP A 8 -1.71 -4.84 -10.41
CA TRP A 8 -2.79 -4.84 -11.41
C TRP A 8 -4.10 -5.40 -10.85
N LEU A 9 -4.03 -6.47 -10.07
CA LEU A 9 -5.20 -7.03 -9.39
C LEU A 9 -5.85 -5.97 -8.48
N LEU A 10 -5.06 -5.35 -7.60
CA LEU A 10 -5.52 -4.31 -6.67
C LEU A 10 -6.09 -3.09 -7.39
N LYS A 11 -5.48 -2.69 -8.52
CA LYS A 11 -5.96 -1.57 -9.34
C LYS A 11 -7.34 -1.85 -9.95
N ILE A 12 -7.55 -3.07 -10.45
CA ILE A 12 -8.87 -3.48 -10.97
C ILE A 12 -9.89 -3.53 -9.82
N THR A 13 -9.55 -4.16 -8.70
CA THR A 13 -10.43 -4.23 -7.52
C THR A 13 -10.81 -2.84 -7.02
N ALA A 14 -9.86 -1.91 -6.89
CA ALA A 14 -10.13 -0.55 -6.48
C ALA A 14 -11.07 0.19 -7.45
N LYS A 15 -10.88 0.00 -8.76
CA LYS A 15 -11.75 0.60 -9.79
C LYS A 15 -13.18 0.05 -9.75
N LEU A 16 -13.35 -1.24 -9.41
CA LEU A 16 -14.66 -1.87 -9.29
C LEU A 16 -15.36 -1.50 -7.99
N TYR A 17 -14.61 -1.37 -6.90
CA TYR A 17 -15.14 -1.06 -5.57
C TYR A 17 -15.48 0.43 -5.41
N PHE A 18 -14.60 1.32 -5.85
CA PHE A 18 -14.80 2.77 -5.73
C PHE A 18 -15.43 3.35 -7.00
N LYS A 19 -16.69 3.77 -6.91
CA LYS A 19 -17.40 4.43 -8.03
C LYS A 19 -16.72 5.72 -8.50
N LYS A 20 -16.11 6.49 -7.59
CA LYS A 20 -15.41 7.74 -7.89
C LYS A 20 -14.25 7.94 -6.92
N ILE A 21 -13.05 8.12 -7.45
CA ILE A 21 -11.85 8.51 -6.70
C ILE A 21 -11.54 9.96 -7.10
N ARG A 22 -11.37 10.84 -6.11
CA ARG A 22 -10.94 12.23 -6.33
C ARG A 22 -9.61 12.43 -5.64
N ILE A 23 -8.65 12.96 -6.38
CA ILE A 23 -7.30 13.24 -5.90
C ILE A 23 -7.12 14.75 -6.06
N TYR A 24 -6.64 15.40 -5.01
CA TYR A 24 -6.38 16.83 -4.98
C TYR A 24 -4.88 17.03 -4.77
N ASP A 25 -4.32 18.09 -5.37
CA ASP A 25 -2.95 18.53 -5.16
C ASP A 25 -1.87 17.45 -5.42
N TYR A 26 -2.13 16.51 -6.34
CA TYR A 26 -1.19 15.42 -6.66
C TYR A 26 0.10 15.95 -7.30
N GLU A 27 0.03 17.09 -7.97
CA GLU A 27 1.13 17.83 -8.54
C GLU A 27 2.18 18.29 -7.52
N ASN A 28 1.79 18.41 -6.23
CA ASN A 28 2.72 18.77 -5.16
C ASN A 28 3.59 17.59 -4.71
N VAL A 29 3.25 16.36 -5.15
CA VAL A 29 4.04 15.16 -4.85
C VAL A 29 5.26 15.13 -5.75
N SER A 30 6.44 15.34 -5.17
CA SER A 30 7.70 15.22 -5.90
C SER A 30 7.95 13.77 -6.34
N PRO A 31 8.13 13.50 -7.66
CA PRO A 31 8.30 12.14 -8.16
C PRO A 31 9.63 11.51 -7.72
N ASP A 32 10.68 12.32 -7.60
CA ASP A 32 12.06 11.83 -7.45
C ASP A 32 12.63 11.97 -6.02
N LYS A 33 11.83 12.52 -5.09
CA LYS A 33 12.25 12.70 -3.70
C LYS A 33 11.69 11.61 -2.80
N PRO A 34 12.37 11.27 -1.68
CA PRO A 34 11.81 10.43 -0.64
C PRO A 34 10.48 11.01 -0.15
N LEU A 35 9.51 10.12 0.10
CA LEU A 35 8.15 10.49 0.49
C LEU A 35 7.70 9.61 1.66
N ILE A 36 7.18 10.25 2.72
CA ILE A 36 6.44 9.58 3.78
C ILE A 36 4.97 9.92 3.58
N ILE A 37 4.14 8.88 3.39
CA ILE A 37 2.70 9.04 3.22
C ILE A 37 2.03 8.72 4.55
N CYS A 38 1.29 9.69 5.08
CA CYS A 38 0.47 9.52 6.27
C CYS A 38 -1.00 9.65 5.87
N ALA A 39 -1.80 8.63 6.18
CA ALA A 39 -3.24 8.65 5.95
C ALA A 39 -4.00 8.42 7.25
N ASN A 40 -5.19 9.01 7.34
CA ASN A 40 -6.14 8.71 8.40
C ASN A 40 -6.65 7.27 8.24
N HIS A 41 -6.80 6.55 9.37
CA HIS A 41 -6.98 5.10 9.36
C HIS A 41 -8.44 4.68 9.50
N GLY A 42 -9.28 5.07 8.53
CA GLY A 42 -10.70 4.72 8.54
C GLY A 42 -10.93 3.23 8.24
N ASN A 43 -10.11 2.65 7.37
CA ASN A 43 -10.15 1.22 7.05
C ASN A 43 -8.75 0.74 6.66
N SER A 44 -8.06 0.13 7.63
CA SER A 44 -6.64 -0.15 7.54
C SER A 44 -6.15 -0.90 6.32
N PHE A 45 -7.01 -1.73 5.74
CA PHE A 45 -6.69 -2.52 4.57
C PHE A 45 -6.97 -1.75 3.27
N LEU A 46 -8.15 -1.13 3.15
CA LEU A 46 -8.53 -0.38 1.95
C LEU A 46 -7.71 0.89 1.77
N ASP A 47 -7.32 1.56 2.85
CA ASP A 47 -6.49 2.77 2.83
C ASP A 47 -5.15 2.48 2.12
N ALA A 48 -4.52 1.36 2.48
CA ALA A 48 -3.25 0.93 1.90
C ALA A 48 -3.39 0.57 0.41
N ILE A 49 -4.48 -0.12 0.03
CA ILE A 49 -4.76 -0.45 -1.38
C ILE A 49 -4.94 0.82 -2.20
N LEU A 50 -5.74 1.77 -1.70
CA LEU A 50 -6.04 3.00 -2.43
C LEU A 50 -4.77 3.84 -2.66
N ILE A 51 -3.92 3.97 -1.63
CA ILE A 51 -2.62 4.64 -1.74
C ILE A 51 -1.72 3.91 -2.75
N ALA A 52 -1.63 2.58 -2.67
CA ALA A 52 -0.80 1.78 -3.58
C ALA A 52 -1.20 1.95 -5.05
N VAL A 53 -2.49 2.10 -5.36
CA VAL A 53 -2.96 2.24 -6.76
C VAL A 53 -2.93 3.68 -7.28
N ILE A 54 -2.94 4.68 -6.39
CA ILE A 54 -2.88 6.11 -6.76
C ILE A 54 -1.44 6.52 -7.10
N PHE A 55 -0.48 6.14 -6.26
CA PHE A 55 0.90 6.56 -6.41
C PHE A 55 1.63 5.66 -7.41
N LYS A 56 2.18 6.26 -8.47
CA LYS A 56 2.93 5.54 -9.53
C LYS A 56 4.40 5.31 -9.13
N ARG A 57 4.66 4.85 -7.91
CA ARG A 57 6.01 4.54 -7.39
C ARG A 57 5.96 3.35 -6.47
N ASP A 58 7.09 2.70 -6.25
CA ASP A 58 7.18 1.61 -5.29
C ASP A 58 7.00 2.15 -3.87
N LEU A 59 5.96 1.64 -3.20
CA LEU A 59 5.62 2.00 -1.83
C LEU A 59 5.89 0.85 -0.88
N HIS A 60 6.35 1.20 0.31
CA HIS A 60 6.54 0.29 1.43
C HIS A 60 5.58 0.66 2.54
N PHE A 61 4.83 -0.33 3.04
CA PHE A 61 3.82 -0.13 4.07
C PHE A 61 4.29 -0.69 5.40
N LEU A 62 4.00 0.01 6.48
CA LEU A 62 4.32 -0.45 7.83
C LEU A 62 3.14 -1.28 8.37
N ALA A 63 3.42 -2.50 8.80
CA ALA A 63 2.45 -3.39 9.43
C ALA A 63 2.99 -3.87 10.78
N ARG A 64 2.10 -4.23 11.71
CA ARG A 64 2.52 -4.72 13.02
C ARG A 64 3.34 -6.01 12.88
N ALA A 65 4.43 -6.11 13.64
CA ALA A 65 5.36 -7.25 13.56
C ALA A 65 4.70 -8.61 13.86
N ASP A 66 3.64 -8.65 14.69
CA ASP A 66 2.90 -9.87 15.02
C ASP A 66 2.12 -10.45 13.82
N ALA A 67 1.83 -9.65 12.78
CA ALA A 67 1.28 -10.15 11.53
C ALA A 67 2.26 -11.08 10.79
N PHE A 68 3.56 -11.00 11.08
CA PHE A 68 4.64 -11.76 10.45
C PHE A 68 5.00 -13.04 11.25
N ASN A 69 4.01 -13.63 11.92
CA ASN A 69 4.18 -14.73 12.87
C ASN A 69 4.40 -16.12 12.26
N THR A 70 4.25 -16.30 10.94
CA THR A 70 4.56 -17.57 10.26
C THR A 70 5.48 -17.35 9.06
N PRO A 71 6.29 -18.35 8.65
CA PRO A 71 7.16 -18.24 7.48
C PRO A 71 6.40 -17.87 6.21
N PHE A 72 5.20 -18.47 6.02
CA PHE A 72 4.33 -18.15 4.89
C PHE A 72 3.86 -16.69 4.91
N LYS A 73 3.35 -16.19 6.05
CA LYS A 73 2.91 -14.80 6.17
C LYS A 73 4.08 -13.84 5.96
N ARG A 74 5.24 -14.11 6.56
CA ARG A 74 6.44 -13.27 6.39
C ARG A 74 6.87 -13.20 4.92
N TRP A 75 6.88 -14.34 4.24
CA TRP A 75 7.18 -14.40 2.81
C TRP A 75 6.15 -13.61 1.99
N PHE A 76 4.86 -13.84 2.21
CA PHE A 76 3.78 -13.18 1.46
C PHE A 76 3.75 -11.66 1.67
N LEU A 77 3.77 -11.22 2.93
CA LEU A 77 3.77 -9.79 3.29
C LEU A 77 5.02 -9.08 2.74
N GLY A 78 6.18 -9.74 2.77
CA GLY A 78 7.40 -9.22 2.14
C GLY A 78 7.30 -9.08 0.62
N LYS A 79 6.55 -9.96 -0.07
CA LYS A 79 6.32 -9.86 -1.52
C LYS A 79 5.44 -8.69 -1.95
N ILE A 80 4.65 -8.14 -1.02
CA ILE A 80 3.79 -6.97 -1.23
C ILE A 80 4.34 -5.70 -0.55
N ASN A 81 5.65 -5.65 -0.32
CA ASN A 81 6.38 -4.52 0.26
C ASN A 81 5.89 -4.08 1.65
N MET A 82 5.33 -5.00 2.45
CA MET A 82 5.03 -4.73 3.86
C MET A 82 6.26 -4.95 4.74
N MET A 83 6.52 -3.99 5.63
CA MET A 83 7.62 -4.01 6.58
C MET A 83 7.08 -4.14 8.01
N PRO A 84 7.62 -5.07 8.82
CA PRO A 84 7.20 -5.22 10.22
C PRO A 84 7.70 -4.06 11.07
N VAL A 85 6.84 -3.54 11.93
CA VAL A 85 7.19 -2.56 12.97
C VAL A 85 6.84 -3.13 14.33
N TYR A 86 7.81 -3.12 15.24
CA TYR A 86 7.62 -3.46 16.64
C TYR A 86 7.06 -2.25 17.39
N ARG A 87 6.01 -2.47 18.17
CA ARG A 87 5.50 -1.51 19.15
C ARG A 87 5.61 -2.17 20.52
N ILE A 88 6.16 -1.43 21.48
CA ILE A 88 6.26 -1.82 22.90
C ILE A 88 4.86 -1.76 23.51
#